data_AF-A0A2Z6A2X7-F1
#
_entry.id   AF-A0A2Z6A2X7-F1
#
_cell.length_a   1.000
_cell.length_b   1.000
_cell.length_c   1.000
_cell.angle_alpha   90.00
_cell.angle_beta   90.00
_cell.angle_gamma   90.00
#
_symmetry.space_group_name_H-M   'P 1'
#
loop_
_entity.id
_entity.type
_entity.pdbx_description
1 polymer ?
#
loop_
_entity_poly.entity_id
_entity_poly.type
_entity_poly.pdbx_seq_one_letter_code
_entity_poly.pdbx_strand_id
1 'polypeptide(L)'
;WDASDRYFMAAANPSNKVAAVDPKNGKLPALVDTAKIPHPGRGANFVHPEFGPVWSTGHLGDAVVSLITTASDDPKFAKYKANNWKVVQELKMPGAGNL
;
A
#
# COMPACT_ATOMS: atom_id res chain seq x y z
N TRP A 1 1.61 8.94 -0.70
CA TRP A 1 2.61 9.02 0.39
C TRP A 1 2.11 8.16 1.54
N ASP A 2 3.02 7.45 2.20
CA ASP A 2 2.68 6.76 3.44
C ASP A 2 2.46 7.76 4.59
N ALA A 3 1.98 7.26 5.74
CA ALA A 3 1.66 8.09 6.90
C ALA A 3 2.85 8.88 7.47
N SER A 4 4.09 8.43 7.22
CA SER A 4 5.30 9.10 7.69
C SER A 4 5.87 10.14 6.72
N ASP A 5 5.22 10.35 5.56
CA ASP A 5 5.70 11.18 4.46
C ASP A 5 7.11 10.82 3.98
N ARG A 6 7.55 9.56 4.20
CA ARG A 6 8.86 9.08 3.78
C ARG A 6 8.79 8.37 2.45
N TYR A 7 7.75 7.58 2.21
CA TYR A 7 7.63 6.71 1.06
C TYR A 7 6.51 7.18 0.14
N PHE A 8 6.86 7.37 -1.13
CA PHE A 8 5.90 7.66 -2.18
C PHE A 8 5.33 6.34 -2.71
N MET A 9 4.02 6.17 -2.60
CA MET A 9 3.26 5.00 -3.06
C MET A 9 2.65 5.33 -4.42
N ALA A 10 3.11 4.66 -5.47
CA ALA A 10 2.71 4.93 -6.84
C ALA A 10 2.19 3.67 -7.52
N ALA A 11 1.00 3.74 -8.10
CA ALA A 11 0.45 2.61 -8.84
C ALA A 11 1.09 2.49 -10.23
N ALA A 12 1.48 1.28 -10.58
CA ALA A 12 1.91 0.88 -11.92
C ALA A 12 0.77 0.07 -12.55
N ASN A 13 -0.32 0.77 -12.88
CA ASN A 13 -1.65 0.18 -13.03
C ASN A 13 -1.72 -0.99 -14.02
N PRO A 14 -1.17 -0.89 -15.25
CA PRO A 14 -1.23 -1.99 -16.22
C PRO A 14 -0.45 -3.23 -15.80
N SER A 15 0.48 -3.09 -14.85
CA SER A 15 1.30 -4.18 -14.32
C SER A 15 0.72 -4.82 -13.05
N ASN A 16 -0.44 -4.35 -12.56
CA ASN A 16 -1.07 -4.79 -11.30
C ASN A 16 -0.13 -4.67 -10.08
N LYS A 17 0.70 -3.63 -10.05
CA LYS A 17 1.69 -3.42 -8.99
C LYS A 17 1.59 -2.02 -8.39
N VAL A 18 2.06 -1.88 -7.16
CA VAL A 18 2.34 -0.60 -6.51
C VAL A 18 3.82 -0.50 -6.17
N ALA A 19 4.46 0.57 -6.64
CA ALA A 19 5.84 0.90 -6.30
C ALA A 19 5.88 1.68 -4.99
N ALA A 20 6.68 1.20 -4.04
CA ALA A 20 7.09 1.96 -2.87
C ALA A 20 8.44 2.59 -3.15
N VAL A 21 8.49 3.93 -3.22
CA VAL A 21 9.69 4.70 -3.53
C VAL A 21 10.15 5.43 -2.27
N ASP A 22 11.45 5.37 -1.95
CA ASP A 22 12.10 6.14 -0.89
C ASP A 22 12.85 7.33 -1.54
N PRO A 23 12.19 8.48 -1.76
CA PRO A 23 12.80 9.65 -2.38
C PRO A 23 13.91 10.26 -1.52
N LYS A 24 13.88 10.07 -0.19
CA LYS A 24 14.95 10.56 0.69
C LYS A 24 16.29 9.89 0.36
N ASN A 25 16.27 8.60 0.06
CA ASN A 25 17.46 7.83 -0.27
C ASN A 25 17.62 7.53 -1.76
N GLY A 26 16.67 7.93 -2.60
CA GLY A 26 16.62 7.61 -4.03
C GLY A 26 16.50 6.11 -4.31
N LYS A 27 15.80 5.35 -3.46
CA LYS A 27 15.70 3.88 -3.58
C LYS A 27 14.28 3.44 -3.93
N LEU A 28 14.18 2.24 -4.50
CA LEU A 28 12.91 1.52 -4.68
C LEU A 28 12.85 0.35 -3.69
N PRO A 29 12.38 0.57 -2.44
CA PRO A 29 12.23 -0.49 -1.45
C PRO A 29 11.50 -1.73 -1.94
N ALA A 30 10.43 -1.55 -2.74
CA ALA A 30 9.61 -2.67 -3.18
C ALA A 30 8.75 -2.35 -4.42
N LEU A 31 8.43 -3.41 -5.15
CA LEU A 31 7.31 -3.50 -6.09
C LEU A 31 6.33 -4.52 -5.53
N VAL A 32 5.18 -4.05 -5.07
CA VAL A 32 4.17 -4.86 -4.39
C VAL A 32 3.15 -5.35 -5.42
N ASP A 33 2.97 -6.65 -5.52
CA ASP A 33 1.88 -7.25 -6.30
C ASP A 33 0.52 -6.95 -5.67
N THR A 34 -0.47 -6.65 -6.50
CA THR A 34 -1.83 -6.28 -6.08
C THR A 34 -2.87 -6.88 -7.02
N ALA A 35 -4.15 -6.72 -6.68
CA ALA A 35 -5.24 -7.03 -7.60
C ALA A 35 -5.25 -6.13 -8.85
N LYS A 36 -6.17 -6.39 -9.78
CA LYS A 36 -6.12 -5.84 -11.14
C LYS A 36 -6.31 -4.32 -11.19
N ILE A 37 -5.42 -3.62 -11.91
CA ILE A 37 -5.45 -2.16 -12.17
C ILE A 37 -5.65 -1.35 -10.88
N PRO A 38 -4.66 -1.32 -9.96
CA PRO A 38 -4.72 -0.47 -8.78
C PRO A 38 -4.87 1.00 -9.19
N HIS A 39 -5.74 1.75 -8.52
CA HIS A 39 -6.00 3.16 -8.82
C HIS A 39 -6.28 3.97 -7.55
N PRO A 40 -5.21 4.33 -6.80
CA PRO A 40 -5.35 4.83 -5.44
C PRO A 40 -5.75 6.30 -5.31
N GLY A 41 -5.63 7.11 -6.37
CA GLY A 41 -5.49 8.56 -6.19
C GLY A 41 -4.26 8.86 -5.32
N ARG A 42 -4.46 9.43 -4.12
CA ARG A 42 -3.40 9.57 -3.10
C ARG A 42 -3.28 8.35 -2.16
N GLY A 43 -4.30 7.49 -2.16
CA GLY A 43 -4.57 6.42 -1.20
C GLY A 43 -5.01 6.95 0.17
N ALA A 44 -5.25 6.03 1.10
CA ALA A 44 -5.58 6.35 2.48
C ALA A 44 -4.62 5.65 3.45
N ASN A 45 -4.25 6.35 4.51
CA ASN A 45 -3.31 5.88 5.52
C ASN A 45 -4.02 5.66 6.85
N PHE A 46 -3.76 4.54 7.52
CA PHE A 46 -4.22 4.28 8.87
C PHE A 46 -3.38 3.19 9.56
N VAL A 47 -3.62 2.96 10.85
CA VAL A 47 -2.97 1.88 11.60
C VAL A 47 -3.93 0.70 11.69
N HIS A 48 -3.59 -0.41 11.02
CA HIS A 48 -4.29 -1.67 11.17
C HIS A 48 -3.94 -2.31 12.53
N PRO A 49 -4.92 -2.81 13.30
CA PRO A 49 -4.67 -3.37 14.63
C PRO A 49 -3.68 -4.55 14.61
N GLU A 50 -3.77 -5.39 13.58
CA GLU A 50 -2.93 -6.59 13.43
C GLU A 50 -1.65 -6.36 12.62
N PHE A 51 -1.64 -5.40 11.70
CA PHE A 51 -0.54 -5.27 10.71
C PHE A 51 0.24 -3.96 10.83
N GLY A 52 -0.17 -3.06 11.73
CA GLY A 52 0.48 -1.77 11.92
C GLY A 52 0.14 -0.78 10.79
N PRO A 53 1.04 0.17 10.47
CA PRO A 53 0.79 1.17 9.44
C PRO A 53 0.51 0.56 8.08
N VAL A 54 -0.60 0.96 7.48
CA VAL A 54 -1.01 0.55 6.14
C VAL A 54 -1.41 1.75 5.29
N TRP A 55 -1.21 1.58 3.99
CA TRP A 55 -1.72 2.45 2.94
C TRP A 55 -2.64 1.62 2.04
N SER A 56 -3.80 2.16 1.67
CA SER A 56 -4.81 1.43 0.89
C SER A 56 -4.95 1.95 -0.54
N THR A 57 -5.25 1.05 -1.47
CA THR A 57 -5.62 1.35 -2.86
C THR A 57 -6.91 0.65 -3.26
N GLY A 58 -7.78 1.37 -3.98
CA GLY A 58 -8.87 0.79 -4.77
C GLY A 58 -8.37 0.23 -6.11
N HIS A 59 -9.27 -0.40 -6.86
CA HIS A 59 -8.96 -1.14 -8.08
C HIS A 59 -10.01 -0.88 -9.18
N LEU A 60 -9.58 -0.42 -10.35
CA LEU A 60 -10.49 -0.29 -11.49
C LEU A 60 -10.83 -1.64 -12.13
N GLY A 61 -9.96 -2.63 -11.98
CA GLY A 61 -10.08 -3.92 -12.63
C GLY A 61 -10.58 -5.06 -11.76
N ASP A 62 -10.76 -4.83 -10.45
CA ASP A 62 -11.16 -5.84 -9.48
C ASP A 62 -12.01 -5.24 -8.35
N ALA A 63 -12.87 -6.05 -7.74
CA ALA A 63 -13.82 -5.63 -6.71
C ALA A 63 -13.20 -5.74 -5.30
N VAL A 64 -12.04 -5.11 -5.11
CA VAL A 64 -11.31 -5.15 -3.83
C VAL A 64 -10.67 -3.81 -3.47
N VAL A 65 -10.43 -3.59 -2.18
CA VAL A 65 -9.47 -2.60 -1.66
C VAL A 65 -8.29 -3.38 -1.09
N SER A 66 -7.08 -3.11 -1.59
CA SER A 66 -5.85 -3.73 -1.08
C SER A 66 -5.23 -2.87 0.02
N LEU A 67 -4.85 -3.49 1.15
CA LEU A 67 -4.11 -2.86 2.24
C LEU A 67 -2.64 -3.27 2.17
N ILE A 68 -1.75 -2.30 1.97
CA ILE A 68 -0.31 -2.50 1.85
C ILE A 68 0.36 -1.93 3.10
N THR A 69 1.12 -2.74 3.83
CA THR A 69 1.90 -2.22 4.97
C THR A 69 3.04 -1.33 4.51
N THR A 70 3.27 -0.24 5.23
CA THR A 70 4.36 0.70 4.96
C THR A 70 5.43 0.59 6.04
N ALA A 71 6.70 0.67 5.65
CA ALA A 71 7.78 0.67 6.62
C ALA A 71 7.70 1.92 7.51
N SER A 72 8.01 1.76 8.79
CA SER A 72 8.09 2.86 9.75
C SER A 72 9.33 2.73 10.63
N ASP A 73 9.94 3.87 10.93
CA ASP A 73 11.04 3.97 11.89
C ASP A 73 10.55 4.20 13.33
N ASP A 74 9.26 4.44 13.54
CA ASP A 74 8.68 4.61 14.88
C ASP A 74 8.82 3.29 15.66
N PRO A 75 9.50 3.28 16.82
CA PRO A 75 9.72 2.08 17.62
C PRO A 75 8.44 1.32 17.97
N LYS A 76 7.30 2.02 18.09
CA LYS A 76 6.00 1.39 18.40
C LYS A 76 5.53 0.42 17.32
N PHE A 77 6.02 0.57 16.08
CA PHE A 77 5.69 -0.28 14.95
C PHE A 77 6.79 -1.31 14.61
N ALA A 78 7.86 -1.39 15.40
CA ALA A 78 8.99 -2.29 15.13
C ALA A 78 8.57 -3.76 15.01
N LYS A 79 7.54 -4.19 15.75
CA LYS A 79 7.01 -5.57 15.70
C LYS A 79 6.36 -5.94 14.36
N TYR A 80 5.96 -4.96 13.53
CA TYR A 80 5.29 -5.20 12.25
C TYR A 80 6.24 -5.25 11.04
N LYS A 81 7.55 -5.05 11.25
CA LYS A 81 8.54 -4.95 10.16
C LYS A 81 8.57 -6.14 9.21
N ALA A 82 8.20 -7.32 9.67
CA ALA A 82 8.15 -8.54 8.84
C ALA A 82 7.08 -8.49 7.73
N ASN A 83 6.08 -7.60 7.89
CA ASN A 83 4.99 -7.46 6.92
C ASN A 83 5.28 -6.41 5.85
N ASN A 84 6.23 -5.50 6.09
CA ASN A 84 6.52 -4.36 5.22
C ASN A 84 6.48 -4.72 3.73
N TRP A 85 5.81 -3.88 2.95
CA TRP A 85 5.71 -3.99 1.49
C TRP A 85 4.96 -5.23 0.98
N LYS A 86 3.99 -5.71 1.74
CA LYS A 86 3.07 -6.77 1.32
C LYS A 86 1.64 -6.26 1.33
N VAL A 87 0.82 -6.78 0.41
CA VAL A 87 -0.63 -6.76 0.60
C VAL A 87 -0.94 -7.71 1.76
N VAL A 88 -1.37 -7.16 2.88
CA VAL A 88 -1.68 -7.93 4.09
C VAL A 88 -3.15 -8.30 4.19
N GLN A 89 -4.00 -7.58 3.46
CA GLN A 89 -5.44 -7.84 3.43
C GLN A 89 -6.07 -7.26 2.16
N GLU A 90 -7.04 -7.98 1.62
CA GLU A 90 -7.95 -7.50 0.59
C GLU A 90 -9.36 -7.43 1.16
N LEU A 91 -9.97 -6.25 1.07
CA LEU A 91 -11.37 -6.04 1.46
C LEU A 91 -12.23 -6.19 0.22
N LYS A 92 -13.15 -7.16 0.23
CA LYS A 92 -14.10 -7.34 -0.86
C LYS A 92 -15.06 -6.14 -0.93
N MET A 93 -15.25 -5.65 -2.14
CA MET A 93 -16.17 -4.55 -2.46
C MET A 93 -17.34 -5.09 -3.30
N PRO A 94 -18.50 -4.40 -3.32
CA PRO A 94 -19.64 -4.78 -4.15
C PRO A 94 -19.34 -4.81 -5.66
N GLY A 95 -18.30 -4.10 -6.11
CA GLY A 95 -17.88 -4.04 -7.50
C GLY A 95 -16.50 -3.39 -7.67
N ALA A 96 -15.96 -3.49 -8.88
CA ALA A 96 -14.74 -2.82 -9.30
C ALA A 96 -14.99 -1.33 -9.60
N GLY A 97 -13.93 -0.57 -9.85
CA GLY A 97 -14.05 0.86 -10.14
C GLY A 97 -14.10 1.73 -8.89
N ASN A 98 -13.67 1.20 -7.74
CA ASN A 98 -13.55 1.95 -6.50
C ASN A 98 -12.36 2.92 -6.57
N LEU A 99 -12.67 4.19 -6.35
CA LEU A 99 -11.75 5.33 -6.29
C LEU A 99 -11.67 5.88 -4.87
#